data_AF-A0A662TAD1-F1
#
_entry.id   AF-A0A662TAD1-F1
#
_cell.length_a   1.000
_cell.length_b   1.000
_cell.length_c   1.000
_cell.angle_alpha   90.00
_cell.angle_beta   90.00
_cell.angle_gamma   90.00
#
_symmetry.space_group_name_H-M   'P 1'
#
loop_
_entity.id
_entity.type
_entity.pdbx_description
1 polymer ?
#
loop_
_entity_poly.entity_id
_entity_poly.type
_entity_poly.pdbx_seq_one_letter_code
_entity_poly.pdbx_strand_id
1 'polypeptide(L)' 'MGKVIMVSDEIYEKLKRMKRPGESFSDVIGRLLSYKPKLSEIAGSGTISSSDWERVKEVFRKRDELDEIRRRYLLGLIGE' A
#
# COMPACT_ATOMS: atom_id res chain seq x y z
N MET A 1 28.11 -2.60 -14.13
CA MET A 1 28.37 -3.98 -14.56
C MET A 1 27.05 -4.71 -14.71
N GLY A 2 26.83 -5.42 -15.82
CA GLY A 2 25.63 -6.24 -15.99
C GLY A 2 25.72 -7.54 -15.20
N LYS A 3 24.59 -8.04 -14.69
CA LYS A 3 24.45 -9.39 -14.14
C LYS A 3 23.61 -10.21 -15.12
N VAL A 4 23.98 -11.46 -15.34
CA VAL A 4 23.22 -12.39 -16.18
C VAL A 4 22.34 -13.24 -15.28
N ILE A 5 21.05 -13.29 -15.60
CA ILE A 5 20.09 -14.22 -15.00
C ILE A 5 19.55 -15.14 -16.09
N MET A 6 19.41 -16.42 -15.79
CA MET A 6 18.66 -17.35 -16.64
C MET A 6 17.20 -17.34 -16.22
N VAL A 7 16.31 -17.37 -17.20
CA VAL A 7 14.85 -17.45 -17.04
C VAL A 7 14.32 -18.48 -18.02
N SER A 8 13.13 -19.02 -17.77
CA SER A 8 12.47 -19.89 -18.75
C SER A 8 12.02 -19.10 -19.98
N ASP A 9 11.86 -19.80 -21.11
CA ASP A 9 11.37 -19.20 -22.36
C ASP A 9 10.00 -18.52 -22.16
N GLU A 10 9.14 -19.12 -21.34
CA GLU A 10 7.83 -18.55 -21.00
C GLU A 10 7.96 -17.17 -20.35
N ILE A 11 8.89 -17.03 -19.39
CA ILE A 11 9.13 -15.76 -18.69
C ILE A 11 9.76 -14.74 -19.64
N TYR A 12 10.71 -15.16 -20.47
CA TYR A 12 11.33 -14.29 -21.47
C TYR A 12 10.27 -13.70 -22.41
N GLU A 13 9.38 -14.52 -22.95
CA GLU A 13 8.31 -14.06 -23.85
C GLU A 13 7.29 -13.15 -23.15
N LYS A 14 6.96 -13.40 -21.87
CA LYS A 14 6.15 -12.47 -21.07
C LYS A 14 6.82 -11.11 -20.92
N LEU A 15 8.10 -11.08 -20.54
CA LEU A 15 8.87 -9.83 -20.40
C LEU A 15 8.97 -9.09 -21.73
N LYS A 16 9.18 -9.81 -22.84
CA LYS A 16 9.25 -9.24 -24.19
C LYS A 16 7.95 -8.56 -24.60
N ARG A 17 6.79 -9.14 -24.29
CA ARG A 17 5.47 -8.53 -24.55
C ARG A 17 5.21 -7.29 -23.70
N MET A 18 5.77 -7.22 -22.49
CA MET A 18 5.59 -6.10 -21.56
C MET A 18 6.55 -4.93 -21.82
N LYS A 19 7.58 -5.14 -22.64
CA LYS A 19 8.63 -4.17 -22.96
C LYS A 19 8.10 -3.07 -23.89
N ARG A 20 8.29 -1.82 -23.50
CA ARG A 20 7.94 -0.65 -24.32
C ARG A 20 9.05 -0.32 -25.34
N PRO A 21 8.77 0.42 -26.41
CA PRO A 21 9.79 0.88 -27.35
C PRO A 21 10.92 1.64 -26.62
N GLY A 22 12.17 1.21 -26.83
CA GLY A 22 13.36 1.81 -26.19
C GLY A 22 13.61 1.42 -24.73
N GLU A 23 12.71 0.67 -24.08
CA GLU A 23 12.85 0.21 -22.69
C GLU A 23 13.79 -1.00 -22.61
N SER A 24 14.74 -1.10 -21.68
CA SER A 24 15.57 -2.30 -21.47
C SER A 24 14.82 -3.37 -20.65
N PHE A 25 15.32 -4.61 -20.61
CA PHE A 25 14.70 -5.63 -19.75
C PHE A 25 14.86 -5.30 -18.25
N SER A 26 15.97 -4.66 -17.88
CA SER A 26 16.16 -4.15 -16.52
C SER A 26 15.10 -3.11 -16.14
N ASP A 27 14.73 -2.23 -17.08
CA ASP A 27 13.70 -1.21 -16.85
C ASP A 27 12.31 -1.84 -16.68
N VAL A 28 11.98 -2.86 -17.48
CA VAL A 28 10.73 -3.63 -17.33
C VAL A 28 10.66 -4.26 -15.94
N ILE A 29 11.72 -4.96 -15.52
CA ILE A 29 11.79 -5.61 -14.20
C ILE A 29 11.66 -4.55 -13.10
N GLY A 30 12.41 -3.45 -13.18
CA GLY A 30 12.34 -2.35 -12.22
C GLY A 30 10.94 -1.76 -12.09
N ARG A 31 10.25 -1.55 -13.22
CA ARG A 31 8.87 -1.05 -13.26
C ARG A 31 7.88 -2.02 -12.63
N LEU A 32 8.01 -3.33 -12.91
CA LEU A 32 7.16 -4.35 -12.31
C LEU A 32 7.40 -4.50 -10.81
N LEU A 33 8.65 -4.44 -10.36
CA LEU A 33 8.99 -4.47 -8.93
C LEU A 33 8.58 -3.18 -8.19
N SER A 34 8.48 -2.06 -8.90
CA SER A 34 8.00 -0.79 -8.36
C SER A 34 6.48 -0.72 -8.25
N TYR A 35 5.76 -1.78 -8.64
CA TYR A 35 4.33 -1.87 -8.48
C TYR A 35 3.95 -1.72 -7.01
N LYS A 36 3.15 -0.70 -6.71
CA LYS A 36 2.48 -0.52 -5.44
C LYS A 36 1.01 -0.85 -5.63
N PRO A 37 0.43 -1.73 -4.80
CA PRO A 37 -1.00 -1.96 -4.80
C PRO A 37 -1.74 -0.63 -4.67
N LYS A 38 -2.72 -0.39 -5.54
CA LYS A 38 -3.55 0.80 -5.49
C LYS A 38 -4.79 0.52 -4.66
N LEU A 39 -5.25 1.49 -3.88
CA LEU A 39 -6.51 1.37 -3.14
C LEU A 39 -7.72 1.13 -4.06
N SER A 40 -7.65 1.52 -5.33
CA SER A 40 -8.68 1.21 -6.32
C SER A 40 -8.81 -0.29 -6.62
N GLU A 41 -7.74 -1.07 -6.43
CA GLU A 41 -7.74 -2.51 -6.70
C GLU A 41 -8.48 -3.30 -5.62
N ILE A 42 -8.64 -2.73 -4.42
CA ILE A 42 -9.44 -3.31 -3.34
C ILE A 42 -10.88 -2.81 -3.34
N ALA A 43 -11.24 -1.84 -4.19
CA ALA A 43 -12.60 -1.32 -4.28
C ALA A 43 -13.56 -2.40 -4.78
N GLY A 44 -14.62 -2.68 -4.00
CA GLY A 44 -15.60 -3.72 -4.34
C GLY A 44 -15.15 -5.16 -4.11
N SER A 45 -13.92 -5.37 -3.62
CA SER A 45 -13.38 -6.72 -3.33
C SER A 45 -14.05 -7.42 -2.13
N GLY A 46 -14.86 -6.70 -1.35
CA GLY A 46 -15.44 -7.23 -0.11
C GLY A 46 -14.39 -7.50 0.98
N THR A 47 -13.21 -6.87 0.91
CA THR A 47 -12.10 -7.05 1.88
C THR A 47 -12.54 -6.80 3.33
N ILE A 48 -13.56 -5.99 3.57
CA ILE A 48 -14.15 -5.77 4.89
C ILE A 48 -15.68 -5.79 4.79
N SER A 49 -16.32 -6.45 5.75
CA SER A 49 -17.79 -6.43 5.87
C SER A 49 -18.26 -5.11 6.49
N SER A 50 -19.50 -4.71 6.24
CA SER A 50 -20.10 -3.53 6.88
C SER A 50 -20.09 -3.65 8.41
N SER A 51 -20.35 -4.85 8.95
CA SER A 51 -20.30 -5.10 10.40
C SER A 51 -18.90 -4.95 10.99
N ASP A 52 -17.86 -5.37 10.27
CA ASP A 52 -16.48 -5.21 10.74
C ASP A 52 -16.05 -3.75 10.66
N TRP A 53 -16.51 -3.01 9.65
CA TRP A 53 -16.29 -1.57 9.56
C TRP A 53 -16.94 -0.79 10.70
N GLU A 54 -18.14 -1.20 11.16
CA GLU A 54 -18.76 -0.58 12.33
C GLU A 54 -17.94 -0.78 13.61
N ARG A 55 -17.42 -1.99 13.84
CA ARG A 55 -16.52 -2.26 14.98
C ARG A 55 -15.28 -1.38 14.95
N VAL A 56 -14.70 -1.20 13.77
CA VAL A 56 -13.56 -0.30 13.59
C VAL A 56 -13.93 1.14 13.96
N LYS A 57 -15.08 1.65 13.51
CA LYS A 57 -15.54 3.00 13.87
C LYS A 57 -15.74 3.19 15.38
N GLU A 58 -16.23 2.19 16.09
CA GLU A 58 -16.34 2.26 17.56
C GLU A 58 -14.98 2.40 18.24
N VAL A 59 -13.96 1.68 17.77
CA VAL A 59 -12.59 1.79 18.29
C VAL A 59 -12.02 3.18 18.04
N PHE A 60 -12.21 3.73 16.84
CA PHE A 60 -11.79 5.11 16.52
C PHE A 60 -12.47 6.14 17.43
N ARG A 61 -13.77 6.00 17.67
CA ARG A 61 -14.51 6.91 18.55
C ARG A 61 -13.95 6.93 19.97
N LYS A 62 -13.69 5.75 20.55
CA LYS A 62 -13.06 5.63 21.87
C LYS A 62 -11.67 6.26 21.90
N ARG A 63 -10.88 6.05 20.84
CA ARG A 63 -9.56 6.66 20.72
C ARG A 63 -9.66 8.18 20.69
N ASP A 64 -10.56 8.75 19.90
CA ASP A 64 -10.71 10.20 19.76
C ASP A 64 -11.16 10.84 21.09
N GLU A 65 -12.03 10.17 21.86
CA GLU A 65 -12.40 10.60 23.22
C GLU A 65 -11.19 10.62 24.16
N LEU A 66 -10.37 9.57 24.14
CA LEU A 66 -9.15 9.48 24.96
C LEU A 66 -8.10 10.51 24.54
N ASP A 67 -7.94 10.75 23.24
CA ASP A 67 -7.02 11.76 22.70
C ASP A 67 -7.44 13.17 23.13
N GLU A 68 -8.74 13.45 23.21
CA GLU A 68 -9.25 14.75 23.68
C GLU A 68 -9.08 14.93 25.19
N ILE A 69 -9.25 13.86 25.99
CA ILE A 69 -8.90 13.88 27.41
C ILE A 69 -7.40 14.16 27.58
N ARG A 70 -6.56 13.44 26.84
CA ARG A 70 -5.10 13.63 26.86
C ARG A 70 -4.71 15.05 26.45
N ARG A 71 -5.30 15.59 25.39
CA ARG A 71 -5.07 16.96 24.91
C ARG A 71 -5.35 17.97 26.02
N ARG A 72 -6.53 17.90 26.65
CA ARG A 72 -6.91 18.82 27.73
C ARG A 72 -5.98 18.74 28.93
N TYR A 73 -5.59 17.54 29.34
CA TYR A 73 -4.63 17.34 30.42
C TYR A 73 -3.28 18.00 30.12
N LEU A 74 -2.72 17.75 28.92
CA LEU A 74 -1.43 18.30 28.54
C LEU A 74 -1.45 19.83 28.43
N LEU A 75 -2.53 20.42 27.92
CA LEU A 75 -2.67 21.88 27.85
C LEU A 75 -2.80 22.51 29.24
N GLY A 76 -3.47 21.83 30.18
CA GLY A 76 -3.56 22.28 31.57
C GLY A 76 -2.20 22.33 32.26
N LEU A 77 -1.32 21.38 32.00
CA LEU A 77 0.04 21.33 32.57
C LEU A 77 1.00 22.40 32.02
N ILE A 78 0.73 22.98 30.85
CA ILE A 78 1.57 24.03 30.24
C ILE A 78 1.12 25.42 30.70
N GLY A 79 -0.09 25.54 31.26
CA GLY A 79 -0.68 26.80 31.72
C GLY A 79 -0.39 27.19 33.17
N GLU A 80 0.28 26.32 33.93
CA GLU A 80 0.85 26.58 35.28
C GLU A 80 2.38 26.73 35.19
#